data_AF-A0A944L226-F1
#
_entry.id   AF-A0A944L226-F1
#
_cell.length_a   1.000
_cell.length_b   1.000
_cell.length_c   1.000
_cell.angle_alpha   90.00
_cell.angle_beta   90.00
_cell.angle_gamma   90.00
#
_symmetry.space_group_name_H-M   'P 1'
#
loop_
_entity.id
_entity.type
_entity.pdbx_description
1 polymer ?
#
loop_
_entity_poly.entity_id
_entity_poly.type
_entity_poly.pdbx_seq_one_letter_code
_entity_poly.pdbx_strand_id
1 'polypeptide(L)'
;MDRCESALYWWRFAAGAGDPLAAHLLAAHHAGADCVRDARLWRTFARMLGYTPDRHRPQPVQGRATIAEGLARQAPWNTELRNFMTFEQLPDALVRR
;
A
#
# COMPACT_ATOMS: atom_id res chain seq x y z
N MET A 1 1.36 13.59 14.33
CA MET A 1 0.54 13.47 13.11
C MET A 1 0.21 12.01 12.93
N ASP A 2 -1.02 11.72 12.51
CA ASP A 2 -1.38 10.37 12.07
C ASP A 2 -0.61 10.01 10.78
N ARG A 3 -0.35 8.71 10.57
CA ARG A 3 0.38 8.24 9.37
C ARG A 3 -0.39 8.57 8.09
N CYS A 4 -1.72 8.52 8.14
CA CYS A 4 -2.59 8.85 7.01
C CYS A 4 -2.53 10.34 6.66
N GLU A 5 -2.58 11.23 7.66
CA GLU A 5 -2.44 12.67 7.44
C GLU A 5 -1.07 13.03 6.85
N SER A 6 -0.01 12.38 7.36
CA SER A 6 1.35 12.57 6.85
C SER A 6 1.47 12.11 5.40
N ALA A 7 0.88 10.98 5.04
CA ALA A 7 0.86 10.49 3.65
C ALA A 7 0.13 11.46 2.72
N LEU A 8 -1.03 11.97 3.14
CA LEU A 8 -1.79 12.95 2.37
C LEU A 8 -1.02 14.25 2.15
N TYR A 9 -0.32 14.74 3.17
CA TYR A 9 0.54 15.91 3.05
C TYR A 9 1.59 15.69 1.94
N TRP A 10 2.32 14.57 1.99
CA TRP A 10 3.36 14.28 1.01
C TRP A 10 2.82 14.07 -0.39
N TRP A 11 1.67 13.40 -0.54
CA TRP A 11 1.06 13.22 -1.85
C TRP A 11 0.60 14.54 -2.45
N ARG A 12 0.04 15.46 -1.65
CA ARG A 12 -0.35 16.80 -2.13
C ARG A 12 0.86 17.61 -2.55
N PHE A 13 1.93 17.58 -1.76
CA PHE A 13 3.18 18.24 -2.09
C PHE A 13 3.77 17.73 -3.41
N ALA A 14 3.91 16.41 -3.55
CA ALA A 14 4.49 15.79 -4.75
C ALA A 14 3.61 15.99 -5.99
N ALA A 15 2.28 15.88 -5.87
CA ALA A 15 1.36 16.15 -6.97
C ALA A 15 1.44 17.62 -7.42
N GLY A 16 1.60 18.56 -6.48
CA GLY A 16 1.85 19.98 -6.79
C GLY A 16 3.18 20.21 -7.51
N ALA A 17 4.18 19.37 -7.27
CA ALA A 17 5.45 19.35 -8.00
C ALA A 17 5.39 18.60 -9.34
N GLY A 18 4.22 18.10 -9.73
CA GLY A 18 3.99 17.41 -11.01
C GLY A 18 4.20 15.89 -10.97
N ASP A 19 4.26 15.27 -9.79
CA ASP A 19 4.36 13.81 -9.68
C ASP A 19 3.04 13.11 -10.07
N PRO A 20 3.03 12.31 -11.16
CA PRO A 20 1.81 11.66 -11.66
C PRO A 20 1.28 10.57 -10.72
N LEU A 21 2.15 9.88 -9.97
CA LEU A 21 1.76 8.80 -9.07
C LEU A 21 1.06 9.36 -7.82
N ALA A 22 1.60 10.44 -7.24
CA ALA A 22 1.02 11.13 -6.10
C ALA A 22 -0.38 11.67 -6.42
N ALA A 23 -0.57 12.26 -7.62
CA ALA A 23 -1.88 12.67 -8.11
C ALA A 23 -2.85 11.48 -8.22
N HIS A 24 -2.38 10.32 -8.67
CA HIS A 24 -3.19 9.10 -8.73
C HIS A 24 -3.58 8.58 -7.35
N LEU A 25 -2.66 8.60 -6.38
CA LEU A 25 -2.93 8.19 -5.00
C LEU A 25 -3.96 9.08 -4.32
N LEU A 26 -3.93 10.40 -4.57
CA LEU A 26 -4.98 11.33 -4.11
C LEU A 26 -6.33 10.99 -4.72
N ALA A 27 -6.38 10.64 -6.02
CA ALA A 27 -7.61 10.21 -6.67
C ALA A 27 -8.19 8.95 -6.01
N ALA A 28 -7.34 7.97 -5.70
CA ALA A 28 -7.73 6.73 -5.02
C ALA A 28 -8.22 6.99 -3.59
N HIS A 29 -7.53 7.86 -2.85
CA HIS A 29 -7.92 8.25 -1.50
C HIS A 29 -9.32 8.90 -1.49
N HIS A 30 -9.56 9.88 -2.36
CA HIS A 30 -10.87 10.54 -2.45
C HIS A 30 -11.98 9.61 -2.93
N ALA A 31 -11.66 8.61 -3.75
CA ALA A 31 -12.62 7.59 -4.16
C ALA A 31 -13.05 6.70 -2.98
N GLY A 32 -12.14 6.40 -2.05
CA GLY A 32 -12.46 5.65 -0.82
C GLY A 32 -13.16 6.48 0.27
N ALA A 33 -13.06 7.81 0.21
CA ALA A 33 -13.70 8.75 1.14
C ALA A 33 -15.04 9.30 0.63
N ASP A 34 -15.67 8.65 -0.36
CA ASP A 34 -16.92 9.05 -1.03
C ASP A 34 -16.93 10.45 -1.68
N CYS A 35 -15.77 11.08 -1.87
CA CYS A 35 -15.66 12.36 -2.56
C CYS A 35 -15.42 12.17 -4.08
N VAL A 36 -16.47 11.75 -4.79
CA VAL A 36 -16.40 11.38 -6.22
C VAL A 36 -15.89 12.51 -7.12
N ARG A 37 -16.22 13.77 -6.81
CA ARG A 37 -15.77 14.92 -7.60
C ARG A 37 -14.26 15.08 -7.55
N ASP A 38 -13.70 15.09 -6.34
CA ASP A 38 -12.26 15.29 -6.16
C ASP A 38 -11.48 14.08 -6.69
N ALA A 39 -12.04 12.87 -6.55
CA ALA A 39 -11.48 11.67 -7.17
C ALA A 39 -11.37 11.81 -8.70
N ARG A 40 -12.39 12.35 -9.39
CA ARG A 40 -12.37 12.58 -10.84
C ARG A 40 -11.39 13.68 -11.24
N LEU A 41 -11.29 14.75 -10.46
CA LEU A 41 -10.35 15.84 -10.69
C LEU A 41 -8.91 15.31 -10.64
N TRP A 42 -8.55 14.66 -9.53
CA TRP A 42 -7.20 14.11 -9.35
C TRP A 42 -6.87 13.01 -10.35
N ARG A 43 -7.85 12.19 -10.75
CA ARG A 43 -7.65 11.20 -11.82
C ARG A 43 -7.35 11.85 -13.16
N THR A 44 -8.05 12.93 -13.49
CA THR A 44 -7.78 13.69 -14.73
C THR A 44 -6.41 14.35 -14.66
N PHE A 45 -6.07 14.95 -13.52
CA PHE A 45 -4.77 15.57 -13.29
C PHE A 45 -3.62 14.57 -13.43
N ALA A 46 -3.71 13.39 -12.81
CA ALA A 46 -2.73 12.32 -12.97
C ALA A 46 -2.54 11.91 -14.43
N ARG A 47 -3.63 11.80 -15.22
CA ARG A 47 -3.55 11.47 -16.65
C ARG A 47 -2.87 12.57 -17.47
N MET A 48 -3.14 13.84 -17.15
CA MET A 48 -2.46 14.97 -17.80
C MET A 48 -0.96 14.97 -17.50
N LEU A 49 -0.55 14.56 -16.30
CA LEU A 49 0.85 14.37 -15.92
C LEU A 49 1.49 13.10 -16.53
N GLY A 50 0.76 12.33 -17.33
CA GLY A 50 1.29 11.12 -17.97
C GLY A 50 1.29 9.88 -17.08
N TYR A 51 0.45 9.83 -16.05
CA TYR A 51 0.26 8.60 -15.27
C TYR A 51 -0.22 7.46 -16.17
N THR A 52 0.60 6.42 -16.25
CA THR A 52 0.23 5.12 -16.81
C THR A 52 0.42 4.04 -15.74
N PRO A 53 -0.57 3.13 -15.54
CA PRO A 53 -0.45 2.05 -14.57
C PRO A 53 0.81 1.20 -14.79
N ASP A 54 1.19 0.97 -16.04
CA ASP A 54 2.32 0.10 -16.39
C ASP A 54 3.67 0.66 -15.95
N ARG A 55 3.79 1.99 -15.91
CA ARG A 55 5.04 2.68 -15.53
C ARG A 55 5.11 2.99 -14.04
N HIS A 56 3.96 3.16 -13.38
CA HIS A 56 3.91 3.71 -12.02
C HIS A 56 3.42 2.70 -10.97
N ARG A 57 2.90 1.53 -11.38
CA ARG A 57 2.65 0.46 -10.41
C ARG A 57 3.98 -0.17 -10.00
N PRO A 58 4.17 -0.44 -8.69
CA PRO A 58 5.29 -1.26 -8.27
C PRO A 58 5.15 -2.62 -8.95
N GLN A 59 6.14 -2.97 -9.78
CA GLN A 59 6.22 -4.32 -10.30
C GLN A 59 6.51 -5.23 -9.11
N PRO A 60 5.73 -6.31 -8.91
CA PRO A 60 6.11 -7.34 -7.97
C PRO A 60 7.51 -7.78 -8.35
N VAL A 61 8.47 -7.65 -7.44
CA VAL A 61 9.83 -8.15 -7.67
C VAL A 61 9.70 -9.66 -7.82
N GLN A 62 9.68 -10.15 -9.06
CA GLN A 62 9.66 -11.58 -9.41
C GLN A 62 11.01 -12.26 -9.08
N GLY A 63 11.91 -11.57 -8.39
CA GLY A 63 13.14 -12.15 -7.87
C GLY A 63 12.78 -13.26 -6.91
N ARG A 64 13.21 -14.49 -7.24
CA ARG A 64 13.24 -15.67 -6.37
C ARG A 64 13.48 -15.18 -4.95
N ALA A 65 12.48 -15.35 -4.08
CA ALA A 65 12.48 -14.89 -2.70
C ALA A 65 13.72 -15.45 -1.99
N THR A 66 14.84 -14.74 -2.13
CA THR A 66 16.06 -15.03 -1.40
C THR A 66 15.78 -14.40 -0.07
N ILE A 67 15.16 -15.19 0.79
CA ILE A 67 14.97 -14.86 2.19
C ILE A 67 16.37 -14.47 2.68
N ALA A 68 16.53 -13.21 3.10
CA ALA A 68 17.80 -12.73 3.63
C ALA A 68 18.28 -13.73 4.69
N GLU A 69 19.56 -14.10 4.73
CA GLU A 69 20.09 -15.13 5.65
C GLU A 69 19.70 -14.88 7.12
N GLY A 70 19.47 -13.62 7.50
CA GLY A 70 18.94 -13.25 8.82
C GLY A 70 17.45 -13.52 9.05
N LEU A 71 16.62 -13.49 8.00
CA LEU A 71 15.19 -13.86 8.01
C LEU A 71 15.00 -15.36 7.78
N ALA A 72 16.00 -16.04 7.21
CA ALA A 72 16.07 -17.48 7.01
C ALA A 72 16.61 -18.23 8.24
N ARG A 73 17.01 -17.51 9.30
CA ARG A 73 17.08 -18.13 10.62
C ARG A 73 15.73 -18.77 10.84
N GLN A 74 15.75 -20.06 11.16
CA GLN A 74 14.57 -20.82 11.54
C GLN A 74 13.82 -20.00 12.59
N ALA A 75 12.86 -19.19 12.15
CA ALA A 75 11.79 -18.76 13.01
C ALA A 75 11.28 -20.08 13.60
N PRO A 76 11.08 -20.19 14.92
CA PRO A 76 10.38 -21.33 15.45
C PRO A 76 8.99 -21.25 14.83
N TRP A 77 8.82 -21.89 13.67
CA TRP A 77 7.57 -22.04 12.95
C TRP A 77 6.75 -23.00 13.80
N ASN A 78 6.35 -22.52 14.97
CA ASN A 78 5.45 -23.22 15.85
C ASN A 78 4.10 -23.29 15.14
N THR A 79 3.36 -24.31 15.50
CA THR A 79 2.07 -24.61 14.89
C THR A 79 1.13 -23.41 14.98
N GLU A 80 1.22 -22.60 16.04
CA GLU A 80 0.39 -21.41 16.20
C GLU A 80 0.64 -20.35 15.12
N LEU A 81 1.91 -20.03 14.82
CA LEU A 81 2.25 -18.98 13.84
C LEU A 81 1.95 -19.43 12.40
N ARG A 82 2.11 -20.72 12.11
CA ARG A 82 1.68 -21.31 10.84
C ARG A 82 0.16 -21.25 10.68
N ASN A 83 -0.58 -21.58 11.72
CA ASN A 83 -2.04 -21.51 11.68
C ASN A 83 -2.52 -20.07 11.51
N PHE A 84 -1.92 -19.11 12.22
CA PHE A 84 -2.22 -17.68 12.07
C PHE A 84 -2.03 -17.18 10.62
N MET A 85 -0.97 -17.61 9.93
CA MET A 85 -0.71 -17.18 8.55
C MET A 85 -1.60 -17.88 7.50
N THR A 86 -2.12 -19.06 7.83
CA THR A 86 -2.85 -19.92 6.87
C THR A 86 -4.37 -19.80 7.00
N PHE A 87 -4.86 -19.56 8.22
CA PHE A 87 -6.29 -19.48 8.50
C PHE A 87 -6.69 -18.03 8.76
N GLU A 88 -7.75 -17.56 8.07
CA GLU A 88 -8.27 -16.19 8.25
C GLU A 88 -8.83 -15.93 9.67
N GLN A 89 -9.09 -16.99 10.44
CA GLN A 89 -9.55 -16.89 11.82
C GLN A 89 -8.38 -17.14 12.78
N LEU A 90 -8.08 -16.14 13.63
CA LEU A 90 -7.09 -16.28 14.69
C LEU A 90 -7.50 -17.44 15.62
N PRO A 91 -6.62 -18.42 15.89
CA PRO A 91 -6.85 -19.41 16.93
C PRO A 91 -7.08 -18.73 18.29
N ASP A 92 -8.05 -19.21 19.08
CA ASP A 92 -8.44 -18.64 20.38
C ASP A 92 -7.26 -18.42 21.34
N ALA A 93 -6.21 -19.25 21.22
CA ALA A 93 -4.97 -19.15 21.99
C ALA A 93 -4.20 -17.84 21.77
N LEU A 94 -4.40 -17.16 20.65
CA LEU A 94 -3.76 -15.87 20.31
C LEU A 94 -4.65 -14.66 20.59
N VAL A 95 -5.94 -14.88 20.89
CA VAL A 95 -6.93 -13.82 21.13
C VAL A 95 -6.94 -13.35 22.59
N ARG A 96 -6.37 -14.13 23.52
CA ARG A 96 -6.30 -13.75 24.94
C ARG A 96 -4.89 -13.41 25.41
N ARG A 97 -4.69 -12.14 25.78
CA ARG A 97 -3.67 -11.71 26.73
C ARG A 97 -4.25 -10.67 27.69
#